data_AF-A0A921JCA6-F1
#
_entry.id   AF-A0A921JCA6-F1
#
_cell.length_a   1.000
_cell.length_b   1.000
_cell.length_c   1.000
_cell.angle_alpha   90.00
_cell.angle_beta   90.00
_cell.angle_gamma   90.00
#
_symmetry.space_group_name_H-M   'P 1'
#
loop_
_entity.id
_entity.type
_entity.pdbx_description
1 polymer ?
#
loop_
_entity_poly.entity_id
_entity_poly.type
_entity_poly.pdbx_seq_one_letter_code
_entity_poly.pdbx_strand_id
1 'polypeptide(L)' 'SSPTTVRPPKVIVEELYLNEEITENAVIEGAELGYYIILEEENQVMMRPKWQFEVTDGDLERVLYVDALSQTEDIIERE' A
#
# COMPACT_ATOMS: atom_id res chain seq x y z
N SER A 1 -23.22 7.68 5.22
CA SER A 1 -22.49 6.52 4.67
C SER A 1 -22.19 5.57 5.80
N SER A 2 -22.23 4.26 5.56
CA SER A 2 -21.70 3.28 6.51
C SER A 2 -20.16 3.34 6.50
N PRO A 3 -19.48 3.11 7.63
CA PRO A 3 -18.03 3.06 7.65
C PRO A 3 -17.54 1.94 6.72
N THR A 4 -16.59 2.27 5.84
CA THR A 4 -15.92 1.29 4.98
C THR A 4 -14.80 0.64 5.76
N THR A 5 -14.81 -0.69 5.85
CA THR A 5 -13.74 -1.45 6.50
C THR A 5 -12.52 -1.49 5.60
N VAL A 6 -11.37 -1.08 6.13
CA VAL A 6 -10.09 -1.22 5.43
C VAL A 6 -9.66 -2.68 5.38
N ARG A 7 -8.96 -3.05 4.32
CA ARG A 7 -8.37 -4.38 4.15
C ARG A 7 -7.27 -4.59 5.20
N PRO A 8 -7.20 -5.75 5.87
CA PRO A 8 -6.13 -6.05 6.82
C PRO A 8 -4.76 -6.07 6.13
N PRO A 9 -3.69 -5.61 6.78
CA PRO A 9 -2.36 -5.54 6.16
C PRO A 9 -1.84 -6.94 5.77
N LYS A 10 -2.15 -7.96 6.57
CA LYS A 10 -1.81 -9.36 6.27
C LYS A 10 -2.35 -9.83 4.92
N VAL A 11 -3.61 -9.50 4.60
CA VAL A 11 -4.24 -9.91 3.33
C VAL A 11 -3.52 -9.25 2.15
N ILE A 12 -3.12 -7.99 2.31
CA ILE A 12 -2.39 -7.27 1.28
C ILE A 12 -1.00 -7.87 1.06
N VAL A 13 -0.27 -8.19 2.13
CA VAL A 13 1.05 -8.85 2.01
C VAL A 13 0.94 -10.21 1.31
N GLU A 14 -0.07 -11.01 1.63
CA GLU A 14 -0.33 -12.28 0.93
C GLU A 14 -0.56 -12.07 -0.57
N GLU A 15 -1.31 -11.03 -0.95
CA GLU A 15 -1.55 -10.70 -2.36
C GLU A 15 -0.30 -10.15 -3.05
N LEU A 16 0.50 -9.32 -2.39
CA LEU A 16 1.78 -8.84 -2.94
C LEU A 16 2.68 -10.03 -3.30
N TYR A 17 2.73 -11.05 -2.44
CA TYR A 17 3.48 -12.27 -2.72
C TYR A 17 2.87 -13.05 -3.90
N LEU A 18 1.55 -13.25 -3.92
CA LEU A 18 0.86 -13.98 -4.99
C LEU A 18 0.97 -13.29 -6.35
N ASN A 19 1.10 -11.96 -6.36
CA ASN A 19 1.28 -11.16 -7.56
C ASN A 19 2.77 -10.97 -7.94
N GLU A 20 3.69 -11.63 -7.24
CA GLU A 20 5.14 -11.57 -7.49
C GLU A 20 5.76 -10.17 -7.26
N GLU A 21 5.11 -9.31 -6.49
CA GLU A 21 5.57 -7.96 -6.11
C GLU A 21 6.57 -7.98 -4.95
N ILE A 22 6.54 -9.07 -4.17
CA ILE A 22 7.53 -9.39 -3.13
C ILE A 22 7.87 -10.88 -3.23
N THR A 23 9.11 -11.24 -2.89
CA THR A 23 9.52 -12.65 -2.86
C THR A 23 9.19 -13.33 -1.53
N GLU A 24 9.37 -14.65 -1.47
CA GLU A 24 9.24 -15.43 -0.23
C GLU A 24 10.26 -15.03 0.85
N ASN A 25 11.33 -14.31 0.48
CA ASN A 25 12.37 -13.84 1.40
C ASN A 25 12.14 -12.40 1.86
N ALA A 26 11.08 -11.73 1.39
CA ALA A 26 10.78 -10.37 1.75
C ALA A 26 10.46 -10.25 3.26
N VAL A 27 11.00 -9.22 3.88
CA VAL A 27 10.74 -8.84 5.27
C VAL A 27 9.90 -7.56 5.26
N ILE A 28 8.75 -7.61 5.92
CA ILE A 28 7.89 -6.44 6.15
C ILE A 28 8.31 -5.80 7.47
N GLU A 29 9.04 -4.68 7.40
CA GLU A 29 9.57 -3.95 8.55
C GLU A 29 8.50 -3.08 9.22
N GLY A 30 7.54 -2.58 8.43
CA GLY A 30 6.50 -1.67 8.90
C GLY A 30 5.24 -1.71 8.04
N ALA A 31 4.10 -1.39 8.67
CA ALA A 31 2.82 -1.24 7.99
C ALA A 31 2.02 -0.09 8.64
N GLU A 32 1.81 0.99 7.89
CA GLU A 32 1.07 2.18 8.34
C GLU A 32 -0.16 2.45 7.47
N LEU A 33 -1.30 2.75 8.10
CA LEU A 33 -2.52 3.15 7.41
C LEU A 33 -2.64 4.68 7.46
N GLY A 34 -2.69 5.32 6.29
CA GLY A 34 -2.83 6.77 6.17
C GLY A 34 -3.69 7.18 4.99
N TYR A 35 -3.94 8.48 4.86
CA TYR A 35 -4.59 9.08 3.69
C TYR A 35 -3.54 9.76 2.81
N TYR A 36 -3.57 9.45 1.52
CA TYR A 36 -2.64 9.98 0.53
C TYR A 36 -3.39 10.82 -0.50
N ILE A 37 -2.78 11.93 -0.91
CA ILE A 37 -3.30 12.79 -1.97
C ILE A 37 -3.13 12.06 -3.31
N ILE A 38 -4.22 11.91 -4.05
CA ILE A 38 -4.23 11.32 -5.39
C ILE A 38 -4.57 12.33 -6.48
N LEU A 39 -5.18 13.46 -6.11
CA LEU A 39 -5.47 14.58 -6.99
C LEU A 39 -5.47 15.86 -6.16
N GLU A 40 -4.79 16.87 -6.67
CA GLU A 40 -4.79 18.22 -6.09
C GLU A 40 -5.14 19.21 -7.20
N GLU A 41 -6.20 19.98 -6.97
CA GLU A 41 -6.63 21.10 -7.81
C GLU A 41 -6.68 22.36 -6.93
N GLU A 42 -6.78 23.54 -7.55
CA GLU A 42 -6.59 24.85 -6.88
C GLU A 42 -7.36 25.05 -5.56
N ASN A 43 -8.50 24.37 -5.36
CA ASN A 43 -9.31 24.48 -4.15
C ASN A 43 -9.76 23.12 -3.56
N GLN A 44 -9.27 22.00 -4.09
CA GLN A 44 -9.71 20.68 -3.63
C GLN A 44 -8.59 19.65 -3.68
N VAL A 45 -8.57 18.80 -2.65
CA VAL A 45 -7.65 17.67 -2.53
C VAL A 45 -8.49 16.41 -2.44
N MET A 46 -8.26 15.47 -3.34
CA MET A 46 -8.80 14.12 -3.24
C MET A 46 -7.78 13.23 -2.55
N MET A 47 -8.18 12.63 -1.45
CA MET A 47 -7.37 11.69 -0.70
C MET A 47 -7.97 10.30 -0.71
N ARG A 48 -7.12 9.28 -0.67
CA ARG A 48 -7.54 7.88 -0.48
C ARG A 48 -6.76 7.21 0.62
N PRO A 49 -7.39 6.32 1.40
CA PRO A 49 -6.68 5.54 2.40
C PRO A 49 -5.77 4.52 1.69
N LYS A 50 -4.49 4.51 2.06
CA LYS A 50 -3.51 3.54 1.56
C LYS A 50 -2.74 2.95 2.74
N TRP A 51 -2.34 1.70 2.57
CA TRP A 51 -1.30 1.08 3.39
C TRP A 51 0.07 1.44 2.82
N GLN A 52 0.95 1.92 3.67
CA GLN A 52 2.38 2.03 3.41
C GLN A 52 3.07 0.82 4.03
N PHE A 53 3.79 0.06 3.22
CA PHE A 53 4.65 -1.04 3.68
C PHE A 53 6.11 -0.67 3.49
N GLU A 54 6.90 -0.81 4.54
CA GLU A 54 8.36 -0.78 4.47
C GLU A 54 8.83 -2.22 4.27
N VAL A 55 9.47 -2.47 3.13
CA VAL A 55 9.82 -3.83 2.70
C VAL A 55 11.30 -3.92 2.36
N THR A 56 11.97 -4.92 2.92
CA THR A 56 13.31 -5.34 2.52
C THR A 56 13.22 -6.69 1.81
N ASP A 57 13.63 -6.77 0.56
CA ASP A 57 13.54 -7.98 -0.27
C ASP A 57 14.88 -8.24 -0.97
N GLY A 58 15.72 -9.07 -0.33
CA GLY A 58 17.12 -9.20 -0.71
C GLY A 58 17.92 -7.96 -0.31
N ASP A 59 18.62 -7.35 -1.26
CA ASP A 59 19.39 -6.11 -1.07
C ASP A 59 18.56 -4.83 -1.36
N LEU A 60 17.27 -4.98 -1.68
CA LEU A 60 16.38 -3.87 -2.01
C LEU A 60 15.55 -3.47 -0.78
N GLU A 61 15.65 -2.21 -0.39
CA GLU A 61 14.73 -1.57 0.55
C GLU A 61 13.79 -0.67 -0.25
N ARG A 62 12.47 -0.85 -0.07
CA ARG A 62 11.46 -0.08 -0.80
C ARG A 62 10.25 0.21 0.07
N VAL A 63 9.56 1.30 -0.27
CA VAL A 63 8.26 1.61 0.31
C VAL A 63 7.17 1.35 -0.71
N LEU A 64 6.21 0.49 -0.37
CA LEU A 64 5.06 0.15 -1.21
C LEU A 64 3.80 0.85 -0.68
N TYR A 65 3.10 1.56 -1.55
CA TYR A 65 1.79 2.14 -1.23
C TYR A 65 0.68 1.36 -1.93
N VAL A 66 -0.24 0.79 -1.16
CA VAL A 66 -1.33 -0.06 -1.68
C VAL A 66 -2.68 0.50 -1.22
N ASP A 67 -3.67 0.55 -2.11
CA ASP A 67 -5.02 1.01 -1.75
C ASP A 67 -5.64 0.12 -0.66
N ALA A 68 -6.12 0.79 0.40
CA ALA A 68 -6.62 0.11 1.59
C ALA A 68 -8.05 -0.44 1.42
N LEU A 69 -8.73 -0.14 0.32
CA LEU A 69 -10.13 -0.50 0.07
C LEU A 69 -10.27 -1.50 -1.09
N SER A 70 -9.48 -1.38 -2.16
CA SER A 70 -9.50 -2.31 -3.29
C SER A 70 -8.11 -2.68 -3.79
N GLN A 71 -8.00 -3.85 -4.41
CA GLN A 71 -6.77 -4.33 -5.07
C GLN A 71 -6.55 -3.68 -6.45
N THR A 72 -7.53 -2.92 -6.94
CA THR A 72 -7.58 -2.44 -8.33
C THR A 72 -6.70 -1.22 -8.60
N GLU A 73 -6.00 -0.70 -7.60
CA GLU A 73 -5.16 0.48 -7.76
C GLU A 73 -3.67 0.13 -7.75
N ASP A 74 -2.93 0.86 -8.57
CA ASP A 74 -1.49 0.73 -8.80
C ASP A 74 -0.71 0.71 -7.47
N ILE A 75 0.26 -0.20 -7.39
CA ILE A 75 1.30 -0.16 -6.36
C ILE A 75 2.24 0.98 -6.74
N ILE A 76 2.42 1.93 -5.82
CA ILE A 76 3.43 2.97 -5.99
C ILE A 76 4.67 2.50 -5.22
N GLU A 77 5.75 2.27 -5.94
CA GLU A 77 7.06 1.94 -5.36
C GLU A 77 7.90 3.22 -5.24
N ARG A 78 8.61 3.35 -4.13
CA ARG A 78 9.61 4.40 -3.93
C ARG A 78 10.89 3.78 -3.36
N GLU A 79 11.99 3.97 -4.09
CA GLU A 79 13.38 3.74 -3.65
C GLU A 79 13.87 4.86 -2.72
#